data_AF-A0A5Q0UQQ2-F1
#
_entry.id   AF-A0A5Q0UQQ2-F1
#
_cell.length_a   1.000
_cell.length_b   1.000
_cell.length_c   1.000
_cell.angle_alpha   90.00
_cell.angle_beta   90.00
_cell.angle_gamma   90.00
#
_symmetry.space_group_name_H-M   'P 1'
#
loop_
_entity.id
_entity.type
_entity.pdbx_description
1 polymer ?
#
loop_
_entity_poly.entity_id
_entity_poly.type
_entity_poly.pdbx_seq_one_letter_code
_entity_poly.pdbx_strand_id
1 'polypeptide(L)'
;MVFAVGPWLDTGEAAVLFAALALATLGTIALFLVACAAAWRRRTTTYLLVTAAIGLLVLRSLVGFGTALGAVAMPAHHIVEHTFDFLIALFVLGAAYAVGE
;
A
#
# COMPACT_ATOMS: atom_id res chain seq x y z
N MET A 1 -15.22 -8.86 -22.42
CA MET A 1 -14.75 -7.47 -22.58
C MET A 1 -13.38 -7.42 -21.93
N VAL A 2 -12.31 -7.39 -22.73
CA VAL A 2 -10.93 -7.39 -22.22
C VAL A 2 -10.63 -5.96 -21.76
N PHE A 3 -10.26 -5.77 -20.49
CA PHE A 3 -9.88 -4.46 -19.97
C PHE A 3 -8.64 -3.98 -20.73
N ALA A 4 -8.78 -2.89 -21.47
CA ALA A 4 -7.66 -2.24 -22.13
C ALA A 4 -6.75 -1.64 -21.05
N VAL A 5 -5.59 -2.25 -20.87
CA VAL A 5 -4.48 -1.65 -20.13
C VAL A 5 -4.18 -0.29 -20.77
N GLY A 6 -3.89 0.75 -19.96
CA GLY A 6 -3.69 2.11 -20.45
C GLY A 6 -2.70 2.18 -21.63
N PRO A 7 -2.87 3.12 -22.59
CA PRO A 7 -2.12 3.17 -23.85
C PRO A 7 -0.59 3.36 -23.72
N TRP A 8 -0.06 3.43 -22.50
CA TRP A 8 1.35 3.55 -22.14
C TRP A 8 2.01 2.22 -21.73
N LEU A 9 1.33 1.08 -21.85
CA LEU A 9 1.78 -0.21 -21.35
C LEU A 9 1.79 -1.26 -22.47
N ASP A 10 2.98 -1.73 -22.87
CA ASP A 10 3.07 -2.90 -23.73
C ASP A 10 2.66 -4.17 -22.97
N THR A 11 2.25 -5.21 -23.71
CA THR A 11 1.71 -6.46 -23.13
C THR A 11 2.71 -7.15 -22.21
N GLY A 12 4.01 -7.11 -22.55
CA GLY A 12 5.07 -7.67 -21.72
C GLY A 12 5.28 -6.89 -20.41
N GLU A 13 5.28 -5.56 -20.49
CA GLU A 13 5.42 -4.68 -19.33
C GLU A 13 4.21 -4.78 -18.40
N ALA A 14 3.01 -4.99 -18.97
CA ALA A 14 1.79 -5.20 -18.21
C ALA A 14 1.86 -6.47 -17.35
N ALA A 15 2.30 -7.59 -17.91
CA ALA A 15 2.42 -8.83 -17.17
C ALA A 15 3.36 -8.69 -15.97
N VAL A 16 4.51 -8.03 -16.16
CA VAL A 16 5.49 -7.79 -15.09
C VAL A 16 4.92 -6.85 -14.02
N LEU A 17 4.26 -5.75 -14.43
CA LEU A 17 3.63 -4.80 -13.51
C LEU A 17 2.56 -5.48 -12.67
N PHE A 18 1.67 -6.27 -13.27
CA PHE A 18 0.62 -7.00 -12.54
C PHE A 18 1.20 -8.05 -11.59
N ALA A 19 2.28 -8.74 -11.97
CA ALA A 19 2.98 -9.67 -11.09
C ALA A 19 3.60 -8.95 -9.89
N ALA A 20 4.23 -7.79 -10.10
CA ALA A 20 4.78 -6.97 -9.03
C ALA A 20 3.68 -6.43 -8.10
N LEU A 21 2.58 -5.92 -8.65
CA LEU A 21 1.40 -5.49 -7.90
C LEU A 21 0.80 -6.63 -7.06
N ALA A 22 0.66 -7.82 -7.63
CA ALA A 22 0.15 -8.99 -6.93
C ALA A 22 1.09 -9.42 -5.78
N LEU A 23 2.40 -9.50 -6.03
CA LEU A 23 3.40 -9.84 -5.03
C LEU A 23 3.41 -8.82 -3.88
N ALA A 24 3.45 -7.53 -4.21
CA ALA A 24 3.43 -6.44 -3.24
C ALA A 24 2.14 -6.47 -2.40
N THR A 25 0.98 -6.68 -3.04
CA THR A 25 -0.32 -6.70 -2.35
C THR A 25 -0.44 -7.91 -1.44
N LEU A 26 -0.11 -9.11 -1.91
CA LEU A 26 -0.20 -10.32 -1.10
C LEU A 26 0.80 -10.28 0.07
N GLY A 27 2.03 -9.84 -0.18
CA GLY A 27 3.03 -9.66 0.85
C GLY A 27 2.61 -8.66 1.92
N THR A 28 2.11 -7.48 1.50
CA THR A 28 1.67 -6.44 2.43
C THR A 28 0.40 -6.83 3.19
N ILE A 29 -0.55 -7.55 2.59
CA ILE A 29 -1.72 -8.10 3.29
C ILE A 29 -1.28 -9.10 4.37
N ALA A 30 -0.37 -10.03 4.05
CA ALA A 30 0.15 -10.98 5.03
C ALA A 30 0.82 -10.26 6.21
N LEU A 31 1.67 -9.27 5.93
CA LEU A 31 2.30 -8.43 6.94
C LEU A 31 1.28 -7.62 7.75
N PHE A 32 0.23 -7.11 7.11
CA PHE A 32 -0.84 -6.35 7.76
C PHE A 32 -1.60 -7.22 8.75
N LEU A 33 -1.92 -8.48 8.39
CA LEU A 33 -2.57 -9.42 9.30
C LEU A 33 -1.69 -9.74 10.53
N VAL A 34 -0.39 -9.92 10.32
CA VAL A 34 0.58 -10.11 11.42
C VAL A 34 0.66 -8.87 12.29
N ALA A 35 0.71 -7.67 11.70
CA ALA A 35 0.73 -6.41 12.42
C ALA A 35 -0.55 -6.20 13.25
N CYS A 36 -1.73 -6.46 12.66
CA CYS A 36 -3.01 -6.46 13.35
C CYS A 36 -3.02 -7.41 14.55
N ALA A 37 -2.53 -8.65 14.39
CA ALA A 37 -2.43 -9.61 15.48
C ALA A 37 -1.49 -9.12 16.60
N ALA A 38 -0.36 -8.49 16.24
CA ALA A 38 0.56 -7.90 17.21
C ALA A 38 -0.05 -6.72 17.95
N ALA A 39 -0.71 -5.80 17.23
CA ALA A 39 -1.42 -4.65 17.79
C ALA A 39 -2.56 -5.07 18.72
N TRP A 40 -3.31 -6.11 18.35
CA TRP A 40 -4.37 -6.68 19.20
C TRP A 40 -3.82 -7.22 20.52
N ARG A 41 -2.68 -7.91 20.49
CA ARG A 41 -2.05 -8.49 21.68
C ARG A 41 -1.40 -7.47 22.60
N ARG A 42 -0.71 -6.46 22.03
CA ARG A 42 0.14 -5.54 22.79
C ARG A 42 -0.49 -4.18 23.06
N ARG A 43 -1.42 -3.74 22.22
CA ARG A 43 -2.21 -2.49 22.35
C ARG A 43 -1.39 -1.24 22.66
N THR A 44 -0.15 -1.15 22.19
CA THR A 44 0.67 0.06 22.35
C THR A 44 0.57 0.96 21.11
N THR A 45 0.82 2.26 21.30
CA THR A 45 0.83 3.27 20.24
C THR A 45 1.76 2.88 19.10
N THR A 46 2.96 2.38 19.40
CA THR A 46 3.92 1.89 18.39
C THR A 46 3.30 0.83 17.47
N TYR A 47 2.67 -0.20 18.04
CA TYR A 47 2.09 -1.27 17.21
C TYR A 47 0.89 -0.78 16.40
N LEU A 48 0.10 0.17 16.93
CA LEU A 48 -1.00 0.78 16.17
C LEU A 48 -0.48 1.61 15.00
N LEU A 49 0.56 2.44 15.20
CA LEU A 49 1.16 3.26 14.15
C LEU A 49 1.80 2.41 13.05
N VAL A 50 2.56 1.38 13.41
CA VAL A 50 3.14 0.43 12.44
C VAL A 50 2.03 -0.30 11.67
N THR A 51 0.97 -0.74 12.35
CA THR A 51 -0.18 -1.40 11.69
C THR A 51 -0.88 -0.44 10.72
N ALA A 52 -1.07 0.82 11.10
CA ALA A 52 -1.65 1.83 10.23
C ALA A 52 -0.77 2.10 8.99
N ALA A 53 0.55 2.19 9.17
CA ALA A 53 1.50 2.36 8.07
C ALA A 53 1.42 1.18 7.07
N ILE A 54 1.40 -0.05 7.57
CA ILE A 54 1.28 -1.25 6.71
C ILE A 54 -0.11 -1.30 6.04
N GLY A 55 -1.17 -0.88 6.75
CA GLY A 55 -2.51 -0.76 6.17
C GLY A 55 -2.57 0.24 5.01
N LEU A 56 -1.86 1.36 5.11
CA LEU A 56 -1.74 2.33 4.02
C LEU A 56 -1.02 1.75 2.80
N LEU A 57 -0.03 0.86 2.98
CA LEU A 57 0.60 0.15 1.86
C LEU A 57 -0.38 -0.76 1.11
N VAL A 58 -1.31 -1.40 1.83
CA VAL A 58 -2.38 -2.20 1.22
C VAL A 58 -3.29 -1.27 0.41
N LEU A 59 -3.78 -0.17 1.00
CA LEU A 59 -4.64 0.80 0.31
C LEU A 59 -3.96 1.42 -0.92
N ARG A 60 -2.67 1.74 -0.83
CA ARG A 60 -1.85 2.20 -1.96
C ARG A 60 -1.90 1.20 -3.11
N SER A 61 -1.70 -0.09 -2.80
CA SER A 61 -1.73 -1.15 -3.81
C SER A 61 -3.10 -1.29 -4.48
N LEU A 62 -4.21 -1.12 -3.72
CA LEU A 62 -5.56 -1.09 -4.31
C LEU A 62 -5.74 0.07 -5.30
N VAL A 63 -5.21 1.26 -4.98
CA VAL A 63 -5.22 2.41 -5.89
C VAL A 63 -4.37 2.14 -7.13
N GLY A 64 -3.21 1.51 -6.97
CA GLY A 64 -2.36 1.04 -8.07
C GLY A 64 -3.11 0.09 -9.02
N PHE A 65 -3.79 -0.93 -8.48
CA PHE A 65 -4.64 -1.81 -9.28
C PHE A 65 -5.80 -1.07 -9.95
N GLY A 66 -6.50 -0.20 -9.21
CA GLY A 66 -7.58 0.62 -9.75
C GLY A 66 -7.11 1.47 -10.93
N THR A 67 -5.87 1.96 -10.89
CA THR A 67 -5.28 2.75 -11.96
C THR A 67 -4.90 1.87 -13.16
N ALA A 68 -4.26 0.72 -12.92
CA ALA A 68 -3.92 -0.25 -13.98
C ALA A 68 -5.15 -0.80 -14.71
N LEU A 69 -6.29 -0.90 -14.01
CA LEU A 69 -7.58 -1.35 -14.55
C LEU A 69 -8.45 -0.21 -15.10
N GLY A 70 -7.98 1.05 -15.05
CA GLY A 70 -8.69 2.21 -15.58
C GLY A 70 -9.82 2.76 -14.69
N ALA A 71 -9.97 2.28 -13.46
CA ALA A 71 -10.96 2.74 -12.48
C ALA A 71 -10.53 4.03 -11.73
N VAL A 72 -9.22 4.28 -11.61
CA VAL A 72 -8.66 5.49 -10.98
C VAL A 72 -7.85 6.28 -12.01
N ALA A 73 -8.10 7.58 -12.11
CA ALA A 73 -7.36 8.45 -13.02
C ALA A 73 -5.92 8.67 -12.52
N MET A 74 -4.95 8.71 -13.44
CA MET A 74 -3.53 8.92 -13.11
C MET A 74 -3.24 10.12 -12.19
N PRO A 75 -3.88 11.31 -12.34
CA PRO A 75 -3.65 12.42 -11.40
C PRO A 75 -4.13 12.11 -9.99
N ALA A 76 -5.29 11.47 -9.86
CA ALA A 76 -5.84 11.06 -8.56
C ALA A 76 -4.94 10.00 -7.91
N HIS A 77 -4.46 9.03 -8.69
CA HIS A 77 -3.46 8.06 -8.26
C HIS A 77 -2.23 8.76 -7.67
N HIS A 78 -1.60 9.69 -8.40
CA HIS A 78 -0.39 10.37 -7.93
C HIS A 78 -0.61 11.11 -6.61
N ILE A 79 -1.70 11.87 -6.51
CA ILE A 79 -2.02 12.62 -5.29
C ILE A 79 -2.22 11.67 -4.11
N VAL A 80 -2.97 10.59 -4.32
CA VAL A 80 -3.28 9.61 -3.27
C VAL A 80 -2.04 8.82 -2.86
N GLU A 81 -1.26 8.31 -3.81
CA GLU A 81 -0.03 7.58 -3.53
C GLU A 81 1.00 8.45 -2.79
N HIS A 82 1.26 9.68 -3.25
CA HIS A 82 2.19 10.57 -2.55
C HIS A 82 1.71 10.94 -1.15
N THR A 83 0.40 11.11 -0.96
CA THR A 83 -0.17 11.36 0.37
C THR A 83 0.00 10.15 1.28
N PHE A 84 -0.25 8.94 0.77
CA PHE A 84 -0.03 7.71 1.53
C PHE A 84 1.43 7.52 1.89
N ASP A 85 2.36 7.75 0.96
CA ASP A 85 3.80 7.65 1.21
C ASP A 85 4.25 8.59 2.33
N PHE A 86 3.76 9.83 2.32
CA PHE A 86 4.01 10.78 3.40
C PHE A 86 3.46 10.28 4.74
N LEU A 87 2.21 9.80 4.79
CA LEU A 87 1.60 9.31 6.02
C LEU A 87 2.27 8.04 6.54
N ILE A 88 2.69 7.13 5.67
CA ILE A 88 3.47 5.94 6.02
C ILE A 88 4.76 6.37 6.70
N ALA A 89 5.52 7.28 6.10
CA ALA A 89 6.76 7.79 6.69
C ALA A 89 6.51 8.46 8.05
N LEU A 90 5.45 9.28 8.16
CA LEU A 90 5.04 9.93 9.40
C LEU A 90 4.72 8.91 10.50
N PHE A 91 3.96 7.86 10.20
CA PHE A 91 3.59 6.83 11.18
C PHE A 91 4.78 5.97 11.59
N VAL A 92 5.66 5.61 10.66
CA VAL A 92 6.89 4.89 10.97
C VAL A 92 7.78 5.72 11.89
N LEU A 93 7.97 7.01 11.60
CA LEU A 93 8.75 7.90 12.44
C LEU A 93 8.11 8.09 13.82
N GLY A 94 6.79 8.30 13.88
CA GLY A 94 6.06 8.40 15.14
C GLY A 94 6.16 7.12 15.98
N ALA A 95 6.14 5.95 15.34
CA ALA A 95 6.34 4.67 16.01
C ALA A 95 7.76 4.53 16.58
N ALA A 96 8.77 4.93 15.80
CA ALA A 96 10.16 4.91 16.24
C ALA A 96 10.39 5.86 17.42
N TYR A 97 9.80 7.06 17.37
CA TYR A 97 9.87 8.03 18.46
C TYR A 97 9.21 7.49 19.74
N ALA A 98 8.06 6.84 19.64
CA ALA A 98 7.34 6.26 20.79
C ALA A 98 8.05 5.07 21.47
N VAL A 99 9.05 4.46 20.84
CA VAL A 99 9.88 3.40 21.43
C VAL A 99 11.17 3.95 22.04
N GLY A 100 11.59 5.15 21.63
CA GLY A 100 12.81 5.81 22.13
C GLY A 100 12.66 6.46 23.50
N GLU A 101 11.49 6.34 24.12
CA GLU A 101 11.16 6.76 25.50
C GLU A 101 11.04 5.54 26.41
#